data_AF-A0AAJ2GHH4-F1
#
_entry.id   AF-A0AAJ2GHH4-F1
#
_cell.length_a   1.000
_cell.length_b   1.000
_cell.length_c   1.000
_cell.angle_alpha   90.00
_cell.angle_beta   90.00
_cell.angle_gamma   90.00
#
_symmetry.space_group_name_H-M   'P 1'
#
loop_
_entity.id
_entity.type
_entity.pdbx_description
1 polymer ?
#
loop_
_entity_poly.entity_id
_entity_poly.type
_entity_poly.pdbx_seq_one_letter_code
_entity_poly.pdbx_strand_id
1 'polypeptide(L)'
;MPDVTKAHGRHVVVLAHPDPTSFNAAVAQAYCDTVRECGQEAILRDLYAMNFDPVLRNDERPDRQQFQIAPDVRAELEAIDGCDVVAFIYPIWFGLPPAMMKGYVDRVIGAGVSPQQVQDRAGQGPLTAGHMISITTSGARDAWLDEQGQMESLRELSSRYLFRAFSMRSAHYLHIGAIVEGLAERFGDQHLSDVREKARKICAAVATERYGAAAPPTIFDGS
;
A
#
# COMPACT_ATOMS: atom_id res chain seq x y z
N MET A 1 -0.31 -18.19 -25.48
CA MET A 1 0.73 -18.53 -24.48
C MET A 1 0.31 -17.88 -23.18
N PRO A 2 0.36 -18.57 -22.03
CA PRO A 2 0.11 -17.90 -20.76
C PRO A 2 1.19 -16.83 -20.56
N ASP A 3 0.75 -15.64 -20.17
CA ASP A 3 1.62 -14.48 -19.95
C ASP A 3 2.53 -14.75 -18.75
N VAL A 4 3.80 -15.05 -19.03
CA VAL A 4 4.83 -15.39 -18.03
C VAL A 4 5.10 -14.22 -17.08
N THR A 5 4.68 -12.99 -17.42
CA THR A 5 4.84 -11.83 -16.52
C THR A 5 3.90 -11.89 -15.30
N LYS A 6 2.77 -12.62 -15.38
CA LYS A 6 1.81 -12.79 -14.27
C LYS A 6 2.15 -13.95 -13.32
N ALA A 7 3.32 -14.57 -13.49
CA ALA A 7 3.69 -15.78 -12.75
C ALA A 7 4.17 -15.53 -11.31
N HIS A 8 4.27 -14.27 -10.85
CA HIS A 8 4.85 -13.87 -9.56
C HIS A 8 3.91 -12.91 -8.82
N GLY A 9 3.96 -12.88 -7.48
CA GLY A 9 3.18 -11.89 -6.69
C GLY A 9 3.55 -10.46 -7.06
N ARG A 10 2.59 -9.52 -7.03
CA ARG A 10 2.78 -8.13 -7.47
C ARG A 10 2.39 -7.14 -6.36
N HIS A 11 3.34 -6.29 -5.98
CA HIS A 11 3.18 -5.25 -4.97
C HIS A 11 3.26 -3.87 -5.61
N VAL A 12 2.26 -3.03 -5.35
CA VAL A 12 2.34 -1.59 -5.64
C VAL A 12 2.67 -0.84 -4.36
N VAL A 13 3.76 -0.10 -4.37
CA VAL A 13 4.29 0.63 -3.22
C VAL A 13 4.11 2.12 -3.47
N VAL A 14 3.21 2.76 -2.72
CA VAL A 14 2.87 4.17 -2.85
C VAL A 14 3.61 4.95 -1.76
N LEU A 15 4.56 5.78 -2.16
CA LEU A 15 5.37 6.62 -1.27
C LEU A 15 4.89 8.07 -1.35
N ALA A 16 4.66 8.68 -0.18
CA ALA A 16 4.35 10.11 -0.08
C ALA A 16 5.32 10.83 0.86
N HIS A 17 6.47 11.24 0.33
CA HIS A 17 7.42 12.10 1.02
C HIS A 17 8.11 13.06 0.03
N PRO A 18 8.23 14.37 0.33
CA PRO A 18 8.83 15.33 -0.60
C PRO A 18 10.36 15.22 -0.70
N ASP A 19 11.03 14.79 0.38
CA ASP A 19 12.47 14.56 0.39
C ASP A 19 12.79 13.13 -0.09
N PRO A 20 13.50 12.97 -1.22
CA PRO A 20 13.88 11.67 -1.78
C PRO A 20 14.94 10.93 -0.94
N THR A 21 15.60 11.62 -0.01
CA THR A 21 16.59 11.05 0.92
C THR A 21 16.01 10.76 2.30
N SER A 22 14.70 10.94 2.46
CA SER A 22 14.01 10.72 3.73
C SER A 22 14.06 9.27 4.20
N PHE A 23 13.82 9.08 5.50
CA PHE A 23 13.65 7.74 6.06
C PHE A 23 12.45 6.99 5.43
N ASN A 24 11.38 7.68 5.01
CA ASN A 24 10.27 7.04 4.29
C ASN A 24 10.70 6.52 2.91
N ALA A 25 11.58 7.26 2.20
CA ALA A 25 12.16 6.77 0.95
C ALA A 25 13.02 5.52 1.18
N ALA A 26 13.84 5.51 2.25
CA ALA A 26 14.61 4.32 2.64
C ALA A 26 13.70 3.12 2.99
N VAL A 27 12.59 3.35 3.70
CA VAL A 27 11.58 2.32 4.00
C VAL A 27 10.94 1.77 2.73
N ALA A 28 10.56 2.63 1.77
CA ALA A 28 9.99 2.21 0.50
C ALA A 28 10.97 1.37 -0.33
N GLN A 29 12.23 1.80 -0.38
CA GLN A 29 13.29 1.06 -1.06
C GLN A 29 13.53 -0.31 -0.42
N ALA A 30 13.69 -0.35 0.91
CA ALA A 30 13.90 -1.61 1.65
C ALA A 30 12.73 -2.60 1.46
N TYR A 31 11.49 -2.10 1.43
CA TYR A 31 10.32 -2.92 1.14
C TYR A 31 10.36 -3.46 -0.30
N CYS A 32 10.59 -2.59 -1.30
CA CYS A 32 10.65 -3.00 -2.70
C CYS A 32 11.75 -4.04 -2.97
N ASP A 33 12.94 -3.82 -2.41
CA ASP A 33 14.07 -4.73 -2.60
C ASP A 33 13.80 -6.09 -1.97
N THR A 34 13.20 -6.11 -0.78
CA THR A 34 12.80 -7.37 -0.13
C THR A 34 11.75 -8.13 -0.92
N VAL A 35 10.75 -7.43 -1.48
CA VAL A 35 9.74 -8.07 -2.35
C VAL A 35 10.41 -8.71 -3.56
N ARG A 36 11.37 -8.02 -4.20
CA ARG A 36 12.14 -8.55 -5.33
C ARG A 36 13.03 -9.73 -4.94
N GLU A 37 13.68 -9.68 -3.78
CA GLU A 37 14.45 -10.80 -3.21
C GLU A 37 13.57 -12.03 -2.97
N CYS A 38 12.28 -11.85 -2.64
CA CYS A 38 11.31 -12.92 -2.53
C CYS A 38 10.79 -13.44 -3.89
N GLY A 39 11.34 -12.97 -5.02
CA GLY A 39 10.93 -13.37 -6.36
C GLY A 39 9.59 -12.79 -6.82
N GLN A 40 9.17 -11.68 -6.22
CA GLN A 40 7.91 -10.98 -6.52
C GLN A 40 8.18 -9.63 -7.18
N GLU A 41 7.19 -9.08 -7.89
CA GLU A 41 7.28 -7.78 -8.53
C GLU A 41 6.97 -6.66 -7.52
N ALA A 42 7.79 -5.60 -7.52
CA ALA A 42 7.55 -4.38 -6.75
C ALA A 42 7.58 -3.15 -7.66
N ILE A 43 6.45 -2.43 -7.73
CA ILE A 43 6.28 -1.21 -8.50
C ILE A 43 6.17 -0.03 -7.53
N LEU A 44 7.18 0.84 -7.55
CA LEU A 44 7.19 2.06 -6.74
C LEU A 44 6.42 3.18 -7.45
N ARG A 45 5.46 3.78 -6.75
CA ARG A 45 4.75 5.02 -7.11
C ARG A 45 5.17 6.10 -6.11
N ASP A 46 6.26 6.79 -6.40
CA ASP A 46 6.68 7.96 -5.62
C ASP A 46 5.88 9.17 -6.08
N LEU A 47 4.88 9.57 -5.28
CA LEU A 47 3.90 10.58 -5.66
C LEU A 47 4.53 11.96 -5.87
N TYR A 48 5.59 12.28 -5.12
CA TYR A 48 6.28 13.56 -5.28
C TYR A 48 7.19 13.54 -6.51
N ALA A 49 7.95 12.45 -6.72
CA ALA A 49 8.78 12.32 -7.92
C ALA A 49 7.96 12.29 -9.22
N MET A 50 6.76 11.71 -9.16
CA MET A 50 5.79 11.69 -10.27
C MET A 50 5.06 13.01 -10.50
N ASN A 51 5.19 13.99 -9.59
CA ASN A 51 4.38 15.22 -9.58
C ASN A 51 2.87 14.93 -9.64
N PHE A 52 2.41 13.95 -8.86
CA PHE A 52 0.99 13.61 -8.79
C PHE A 52 0.16 14.81 -8.31
N ASP A 53 -0.96 15.11 -8.99
CA ASP A 53 -1.91 16.12 -8.54
C ASP A 53 -2.85 15.50 -7.49
N PRO A 54 -2.82 15.91 -6.21
CA PRO A 54 -3.68 15.29 -5.19
C PRO A 54 -5.12 15.85 -5.19
N VAL A 55 -5.43 16.84 -6.03
CA VAL A 55 -6.71 17.56 -5.95
C VAL A 55 -7.80 16.82 -6.72
N LEU A 56 -8.76 16.23 -6.00
CA LEU A 56 -9.97 15.65 -6.60
C LEU A 56 -10.84 16.75 -7.22
N ARG A 57 -11.10 16.64 -8.52
CA ARG A 57 -11.93 17.58 -9.29
C ARG A 57 -13.40 17.13 -9.34
N ASN A 58 -14.28 18.07 -9.66
CA ASN A 58 -15.73 17.81 -9.63
C ASN A 58 -16.19 16.79 -10.69
N ASP A 59 -15.53 16.74 -11.84
CA ASP A 59 -15.74 15.80 -12.95
C ASP A 59 -15.18 14.39 -12.68
N GLU A 60 -14.34 14.22 -11.66
CA GLU A 60 -13.81 12.91 -11.24
C GLU A 60 -14.73 12.18 -10.23
N ARG A 61 -15.88 12.76 -9.88
CA ARG A 61 -16.81 12.17 -8.91
C ARG A 61 -17.77 11.18 -9.60
N PRO A 62 -17.90 9.93 -9.12
CA PRO A 62 -18.68 8.89 -9.79
C PRO A 62 -20.20 9.13 -9.81
N ASP A 63 -20.70 10.02 -8.95
CA ASP A 63 -22.12 10.39 -8.86
C ASP A 63 -22.54 11.46 -9.91
N ARG A 64 -21.62 11.87 -10.80
CA ARG A 64 -21.86 12.92 -11.79
C ARG A 64 -22.17 12.35 -13.17
N GLN A 65 -23.12 12.98 -13.85
CA GLN A 65 -23.48 12.64 -15.25
C GLN A 65 -22.28 12.76 -16.21
N GLN A 66 -21.30 13.61 -15.88
CA GLN A 66 -20.08 13.84 -16.68
C GLN A 66 -18.85 13.15 -16.06
N PHE A 67 -19.03 12.12 -15.24
CA PHE A 67 -17.91 11.41 -14.61
C PHE A 67 -16.88 10.97 -15.66
N GLN A 68 -15.64 11.39 -15.46
CA GLN A 68 -14.50 11.01 -16.28
C GLN A 68 -13.31 10.67 -15.39
N ILE A 69 -12.65 9.56 -15.72
CA ILE A 69 -11.38 9.19 -15.10
C ILE A 69 -10.29 10.01 -15.79
N ALA A 70 -9.62 10.88 -15.02
CA ALA A 70 -8.52 11.68 -15.52
C ALA A 70 -7.36 10.79 -16.04
N PRO A 71 -6.58 11.25 -17.03
CA PRO A 71 -5.53 10.41 -17.65
C PRO A 71 -4.46 9.93 -16.66
N ASP A 72 -4.07 10.77 -15.70
CA ASP A 72 -3.13 10.42 -14.64
C ASP A 72 -3.70 9.37 -13.69
N VAL A 73 -4.97 9.51 -13.28
CA VAL A 73 -5.69 8.50 -12.49
C VAL A 73 -5.79 7.18 -13.23
N ARG A 74 -6.06 7.20 -14.54
CA ARG A 74 -6.12 5.99 -15.37
C ARG A 74 -4.80 5.24 -15.36
N ALA A 75 -3.68 5.94 -15.50
CA ALA A 75 -2.35 5.32 -15.47
C ALA A 75 -2.08 4.65 -14.10
N GLU A 76 -2.53 5.25 -13.00
CA GLU A 76 -2.42 4.63 -11.68
C GLU A 76 -3.34 3.43 -11.53
N LEU A 77 -4.58 3.51 -12.03
CA LEU A 77 -5.51 2.37 -12.04
C LEU A 77 -4.94 1.18 -12.79
N GLU A 78 -4.30 1.40 -13.94
CA GLU A 78 -3.58 0.37 -14.70
C GLU A 78 -2.37 -0.17 -13.92
N ALA A 79 -1.67 0.67 -13.17
CA ALA A 79 -0.56 0.24 -12.33
C ALA A 79 -1.02 -0.66 -11.17
N ILE A 80 -2.17 -0.38 -10.56
CA ILE A 80 -2.71 -1.19 -9.45
C ILE A 80 -3.58 -2.37 -9.89
N ASP A 81 -4.00 -2.42 -11.15
CA ASP A 81 -4.85 -3.51 -11.65
C ASP A 81 -4.15 -4.87 -11.48
N GLY A 82 -4.85 -5.83 -10.85
CA GLY A 82 -4.31 -7.16 -10.59
C GLY A 82 -3.10 -7.21 -9.64
N CYS A 83 -2.83 -6.15 -8.87
CA CYS A 83 -1.85 -6.24 -7.79
C CYS A 83 -2.37 -7.10 -6.63
N ASP A 84 -1.46 -7.82 -5.97
CA ASP A 84 -1.77 -8.61 -4.78
C ASP A 84 -1.71 -7.77 -3.51
N VAL A 85 -0.85 -6.75 -3.51
CA VAL A 85 -0.56 -5.94 -2.33
C VAL A 85 -0.45 -4.48 -2.71
N VAL A 86 -1.08 -3.61 -1.93
CA VAL A 86 -0.76 -2.18 -1.91
C VAL A 86 -0.13 -1.80 -0.58
N ALA A 87 1.06 -1.22 -0.65
CA ALA A 87 1.79 -0.68 0.48
C ALA A 87 1.75 0.85 0.45
N PHE A 88 1.18 1.48 1.47
CA PHE A 88 1.20 2.93 1.65
C PHE A 88 2.29 3.30 2.65
N ILE A 89 3.22 4.16 2.23
CA ILE A 89 4.38 4.56 3.02
C ILE A 89 4.41 6.07 3.15
N TYR A 90 4.26 6.59 4.36
CA TYR A 90 4.14 8.03 4.60
C TYR A 90 4.40 8.44 6.06
N PRO A 91 4.85 9.68 6.31
CA PRO A 91 4.87 10.24 7.65
C PRO A 91 3.47 10.66 8.12
N ILE A 92 3.21 10.57 9.42
CA ILE A 92 2.02 11.14 10.04
C ILE A 92 2.25 12.64 10.23
N TRP A 93 1.47 13.46 9.52
CA TRP A 93 1.50 14.92 9.65
C TRP A 93 0.14 15.41 10.14
N PHE A 94 0.13 16.10 11.28
CA PHE A 94 -1.09 16.57 11.94
C PHE A 94 -2.16 15.47 12.13
N GLY A 95 -1.70 14.26 12.48
CA GLY A 95 -2.55 13.12 12.84
C GLY A 95 -3.05 12.26 11.68
N LEU A 96 -2.72 12.60 10.43
CA LEU A 96 -3.23 11.90 9.24
C LEU A 96 -2.13 11.71 8.18
N PRO A 97 -2.40 10.94 7.11
CA PRO A 97 -1.53 10.91 5.94
C PRO A 97 -1.33 12.31 5.34
N PRO A 98 -0.19 12.59 4.66
CA PRO A 98 0.00 13.85 3.96
C PRO A 98 -1.10 14.08 2.93
N ALA A 99 -1.41 15.35 2.63
CA ALA A 99 -2.41 15.70 1.61
C ALA A 99 -2.17 14.99 0.27
N MET A 100 -0.90 14.80 -0.11
CA MET A 100 -0.49 14.02 -1.27
C MET A 100 -1.04 12.58 -1.25
N MET A 101 -0.84 11.87 -0.14
CA MET A 101 -1.32 10.49 0.04
C MET A 101 -2.85 10.44 0.09
N LYS A 102 -3.48 11.37 0.82
CA LYS A 102 -4.95 11.43 0.92
C LYS A 102 -5.59 11.70 -0.45
N GLY A 103 -5.00 12.57 -1.25
CA GLY A 103 -5.43 12.83 -2.62
C GLY A 103 -5.32 11.60 -3.52
N TYR A 104 -4.26 10.80 -3.38
CA TYR A 104 -4.13 9.53 -4.11
C TYR A 104 -5.22 8.53 -3.72
N VAL A 105 -5.53 8.42 -2.43
CA VAL A 105 -6.65 7.58 -1.96
C VAL A 105 -7.98 8.05 -2.55
N ASP A 106 -8.23 9.37 -2.56
CA ASP A 106 -9.48 9.93 -3.08
C ASP A 106 -9.62 9.77 -4.59
N ARG A 107 -8.57 10.12 -5.35
CA ARG A 107 -8.60 10.14 -6.82
C ARG A 107 -8.42 8.78 -7.45
N VAL A 108 -7.60 7.89 -6.87
CA VAL A 108 -7.23 6.60 -7.48
C VAL A 108 -7.93 5.43 -6.80
N ILE A 109 -7.75 5.25 -5.50
CA ILE A 109 -8.31 4.08 -4.81
C ILE A 109 -9.85 4.16 -4.76
N GLY A 110 -10.38 5.37 -4.54
CA GLY A 110 -11.81 5.66 -4.59
C GLY A 110 -12.38 5.87 -6.00
N ALA A 111 -11.57 5.79 -7.06
CA ALA A 111 -12.02 6.06 -8.42
C ALA A 111 -13.16 5.12 -8.82
N GLY A 112 -14.30 5.68 -9.23
CA GLY A 112 -15.45 4.86 -9.65
C GLY A 112 -16.16 4.13 -8.51
N VAL A 113 -15.77 4.34 -7.24
CA VAL A 113 -16.39 3.71 -6.07
C VAL A 113 -17.46 4.64 -5.50
N SER A 114 -18.71 4.22 -5.56
CA SER A 114 -19.83 4.95 -4.97
C SER A 114 -20.00 4.67 -3.47
N PRO A 115 -20.61 5.58 -2.69
CA PRO A 115 -20.94 5.33 -1.28
C PRO A 115 -21.77 4.06 -1.06
N GLN A 116 -22.68 3.73 -1.99
CA GLN A 116 -23.50 2.53 -1.92
C GLN A 116 -22.66 1.26 -2.03
N GLN A 117 -21.70 1.22 -2.98
CA GLN A 117 -20.78 0.07 -3.13
C GLN A 117 -19.92 -0.15 -1.87
N VAL A 118 -19.49 0.94 -1.20
CA VAL A 118 -18.78 0.87 0.08
C VAL A 118 -19.67 0.29 1.18
N GLN A 119 -20.93 0.74 1.28
CA GLN A 119 -21.89 0.26 2.28
C GLN A 119 -22.23 -1.21 2.09
N ASP A 120 -22.46 -1.62 0.85
CA ASP A 120 -22.81 -2.99 0.48
C ASP A 120 -21.60 -3.95 0.53
N ARG A 121 -20.39 -3.41 0.70
CA ARG A 121 -19.12 -4.14 0.58
C ARG A 121 -19.06 -4.98 -0.69
N ALA A 122 -19.59 -4.42 -1.78
CA ALA A 122 -19.89 -5.14 -3.01
C ALA A 122 -18.64 -5.68 -3.73
N GLY A 123 -17.42 -5.33 -3.27
CA GLY A 123 -16.17 -5.88 -3.79
C GLY A 123 -15.94 -5.51 -5.24
N GLN A 124 -16.03 -4.22 -5.56
CA GLN A 124 -15.82 -3.70 -6.91
C GLN A 124 -14.84 -2.54 -6.81
N GLY A 125 -13.58 -2.84 -7.06
CA GLY A 125 -12.48 -1.89 -7.00
C GLY A 125 -11.15 -2.56 -7.29
N PRO A 126 -10.13 -1.79 -7.67
CA PRO A 126 -8.84 -2.32 -8.10
C PRO A 126 -8.12 -3.17 -7.05
N LEU A 127 -8.48 -3.02 -5.77
CA LEU A 127 -7.85 -3.71 -4.65
C LEU A 127 -8.70 -4.83 -4.04
N THR A 128 -9.80 -5.20 -4.72
CA THR A 128 -10.70 -6.25 -4.22
C THR A 128 -9.92 -7.54 -3.99
N ALA A 129 -10.08 -8.12 -2.79
CA ALA A 129 -9.43 -9.36 -2.38
C ALA A 129 -7.88 -9.36 -2.32
N GLY A 130 -7.23 -8.19 -2.46
CA GLY A 130 -5.79 -8.00 -2.23
C GLY A 130 -5.45 -7.68 -0.77
N HIS A 131 -4.16 -7.53 -0.46
CA HIS A 131 -3.66 -7.16 0.86
C HIS A 131 -3.30 -5.67 0.90
N MET A 132 -3.47 -5.05 2.07
CA MET A 132 -2.98 -3.70 2.35
C MET A 132 -1.89 -3.74 3.41
N ILE A 133 -0.90 -2.87 3.29
CA ILE A 133 -0.06 -2.48 4.43
C ILE A 133 0.10 -0.97 4.48
N SER A 134 -0.09 -0.38 5.66
CA SER A 134 0.38 0.97 5.93
C SER A 134 1.66 0.91 6.75
N ILE A 135 2.73 1.55 6.28
CA ILE A 135 3.97 1.76 7.03
C ILE A 135 4.08 3.27 7.27
N THR A 136 3.97 3.68 8.52
CA THR A 136 3.92 5.10 8.87
C THR A 136 5.06 5.49 9.78
N THR A 137 5.54 6.72 9.63
CA THR A 137 6.57 7.28 10.52
C THR A 137 6.06 8.48 11.28
N SER A 138 6.65 8.82 12.41
CA SER A 138 6.38 10.09 13.09
C SER A 138 7.63 10.63 13.78
N GLY A 139 7.66 11.95 14.02
CA GLY A 139 8.68 12.55 14.88
C GLY A 139 8.40 12.30 16.37
N ALA A 140 7.13 12.15 16.74
CA ALA A 140 6.75 11.82 18.11
C ALA A 140 7.10 10.36 18.44
N ARG A 141 7.22 10.05 19.73
CA ARG A 141 7.42 8.67 20.20
C ARG A 141 6.08 7.94 20.25
N ASP A 142 6.11 6.64 20.00
CA ASP A 142 4.93 5.76 20.03
C ASP A 142 4.12 5.92 21.32
N ALA A 143 4.79 5.90 22.48
CA ALA A 143 4.14 6.03 23.78
C ALA A 143 3.29 7.31 23.90
N TRP A 144 3.79 8.43 23.38
CA TRP A 144 3.05 9.69 23.42
C TRP A 144 1.86 9.66 22.46
N LEU A 145 2.04 9.09 21.26
CA LEU A 145 0.94 8.95 20.28
C LEU A 145 -0.16 8.02 20.79
N ASP A 146 0.20 6.94 21.47
CA ASP A 146 -0.75 6.03 22.12
C ASP A 146 -1.53 6.74 23.24
N GLU A 147 -0.86 7.53 24.08
CA GLU A 147 -1.51 8.35 25.12
C GLU A 147 -2.51 9.36 24.53
N GLN A 148 -2.25 9.88 23.34
CA GLN A 148 -3.19 10.78 22.64
C GLN A 148 -4.31 10.04 21.89
N GLY A 149 -4.36 8.71 21.92
CA GLY A 149 -5.31 7.90 21.14
C GLY A 149 -5.06 7.96 19.62
N GLN A 150 -3.91 8.50 19.20
CA GLN A 150 -3.61 8.78 17.80
C GLN A 150 -3.41 7.49 17.00
N MET A 151 -2.75 6.49 17.58
CA MET A 151 -2.46 5.24 16.89
C MET A 151 -3.71 4.38 16.67
N GLU A 152 -4.62 4.35 17.64
CA GLU A 152 -5.91 3.68 17.51
C GLU A 152 -6.76 4.36 16.43
N SER A 153 -6.90 5.69 16.51
CA SER A 153 -7.66 6.48 15.53
C SER A 153 -7.14 6.28 14.11
N LEU A 154 -5.82 6.27 13.93
CA LEU A 154 -5.21 6.08 12.63
C LEU A 154 -5.45 4.66 12.10
N ARG A 155 -5.34 3.61 12.95
CA ARG A 155 -5.65 2.24 12.53
C ARG A 155 -7.11 2.07 12.10
N GLU A 156 -8.04 2.75 12.76
CA GLU A 156 -9.45 2.73 12.35
C GLU A 156 -9.66 3.40 10.98
N LEU A 157 -9.14 4.61 10.80
CA LEU A 157 -9.39 5.42 9.60
C LEU A 157 -8.55 5.00 8.38
N SER A 158 -7.24 4.77 8.56
CA SER A 158 -6.31 4.51 7.47
C SER A 158 -6.10 3.02 7.19
N SER A 159 -6.64 2.12 8.00
CA SER A 159 -6.55 0.68 7.74
C SER A 159 -7.92 0.03 7.74
N ARG A 160 -8.63 -0.04 8.87
CA ARG A 160 -9.88 -0.81 8.98
C ARG A 160 -11.01 -0.28 8.09
N TYR A 161 -11.17 1.04 8.00
CA TYR A 161 -12.17 1.64 7.13
C TYR A 161 -11.87 1.34 5.65
N LEU A 162 -10.66 1.62 5.17
CA LEU A 162 -10.27 1.39 3.77
C LEU A 162 -10.34 -0.12 3.42
N PHE A 163 -9.83 -0.97 4.30
CA PHE A 163 -9.94 -2.43 4.20
C PHE A 163 -11.38 -2.90 3.94
N ARG A 164 -12.34 -2.38 4.73
CA ARG A 164 -13.77 -2.72 4.59
C ARG A 164 -14.39 -2.09 3.36
N ALA A 165 -14.04 -0.84 3.07
CA ALA A 165 -14.60 -0.08 1.97
C ALA A 165 -14.23 -0.67 0.61
N PHE A 166 -13.04 -1.24 0.48
CA PHE A 166 -12.54 -1.83 -0.76
C PHE A 166 -12.55 -3.36 -0.77
N SER A 167 -13.23 -4.00 0.20
CA SER A 167 -13.33 -5.45 0.34
C SER A 167 -11.99 -6.18 0.18
N MET A 168 -10.97 -5.64 0.84
CA MET A 168 -9.63 -6.21 0.83
C MET A 168 -9.61 -7.50 1.65
N ARG A 169 -8.62 -8.37 1.41
CA ARG A 169 -8.44 -9.65 2.10
C ARG A 169 -7.78 -9.50 3.47
N SER A 170 -6.82 -8.57 3.57
CA SER A 170 -6.21 -8.24 4.85
C SER A 170 -5.69 -6.81 4.88
N ALA A 171 -5.49 -6.28 6.07
CA ALA A 171 -4.80 -5.03 6.30
C ALA A 171 -3.78 -5.17 7.42
N HIS A 172 -2.56 -4.74 7.13
CA HIS A 172 -1.43 -4.73 8.04
C HIS A 172 -1.02 -3.29 8.35
N TYR A 173 -0.41 -3.11 9.51
CA TYR A 173 0.03 -1.80 9.96
C TYR A 173 1.40 -1.93 10.66
N LEU A 174 2.31 -1.02 10.34
CA LEU A 174 3.61 -0.85 10.99
C LEU A 174 3.81 0.65 11.24
N HIS A 175 4.09 1.03 12.48
CA HIS A 175 4.48 2.40 12.81
C HIS A 175 5.91 2.44 13.31
N ILE A 176 6.62 3.51 12.96
CA ILE A 176 7.99 3.79 13.40
C ILE A 176 8.02 5.23 13.93
N GLY A 177 7.99 5.38 15.25
CA GLY A 177 8.11 6.69 15.90
C GLY A 177 9.55 7.17 16.06
N ALA A 178 9.69 8.38 16.58
CA ALA A 178 10.96 9.05 16.87
C ALA A 178 11.89 9.24 15.66
N ILE A 179 11.32 9.39 14.46
CA ILE A 179 12.06 9.74 13.24
C ILE A 179 12.29 11.25 13.20
N VAL A 180 13.50 11.67 13.55
CA VAL A 180 13.94 13.06 13.64
C VAL A 180 15.26 13.27 12.91
N GLU A 181 15.59 14.52 12.59
CA GLU A 181 16.91 14.85 12.03
C GLU A 181 18.04 14.42 12.99
N GLY A 182 19.10 13.86 12.41
CA GLY A 182 20.24 13.36 13.19
C GLY A 182 19.97 12.04 13.95
N LEU A 183 18.91 11.29 13.60
CA LEU A 183 18.69 9.95 14.15
C LEU A 183 19.92 9.07 13.95
N ALA A 184 20.23 8.24 14.95
CA ALA A 184 21.39 7.36 14.89
C ALA A 184 21.19 6.29 13.81
N GLU A 185 22.17 6.10 12.92
CA GLU A 185 22.11 5.15 11.80
C GLU A 185 21.62 3.75 12.23
N ARG A 186 22.20 3.21 13.32
CA ARG A 186 21.78 1.92 13.92
C ARG A 186 20.28 1.81 14.25
N PHE A 187 19.65 2.92 14.62
CA PHE A 187 18.23 2.98 14.94
C PHE A 187 17.40 2.89 13.66
N GLY A 188 17.82 3.61 12.61
CA GLY A 188 17.24 3.48 11.28
C GLY A 188 17.38 2.06 10.74
N ASP A 189 18.57 1.46 10.83
CA ASP A 189 18.84 0.10 10.34
C ASP A 189 17.97 -0.96 11.00
N GLN A 190 17.78 -0.86 12.32
CA GLN A 190 16.90 -1.77 13.06
C GLN A 190 15.48 -1.71 12.52
N HIS A 191 14.93 -0.51 12.33
CA HIS A 191 13.58 -0.36 11.80
C HIS A 191 13.46 -0.77 10.33
N LEU A 192 14.50 -0.55 9.52
CA LEU A 192 14.55 -1.10 8.18
C LEU A 192 14.57 -2.63 8.22
N SER A 193 15.21 -3.27 9.19
CA SER A 193 15.12 -4.73 9.38
C SER A 193 13.68 -5.18 9.66
N ASP A 194 12.94 -4.46 10.51
CA ASP A 194 11.53 -4.76 10.81
C ASP A 194 10.65 -4.64 9.56
N VAL A 195 10.90 -3.64 8.71
CA VAL A 195 10.24 -3.46 7.40
C VAL A 195 10.51 -4.66 6.49
N ARG A 196 11.77 -5.10 6.38
CA ARG A 196 12.14 -6.27 5.57
C ARG A 196 11.46 -7.54 6.10
N GLU A 197 11.45 -7.76 7.41
CA GLU A 197 10.76 -8.91 8.00
C GLU A 197 9.25 -8.89 7.69
N LYS A 198 8.61 -7.72 7.79
CA LYS A 198 7.20 -7.56 7.46
C LYS A 198 6.94 -7.84 5.97
N ALA A 199 7.78 -7.33 5.08
CA ALA A 199 7.68 -7.58 3.64
C ALA A 199 7.78 -9.08 3.34
N ARG A 200 8.77 -9.80 3.89
CA ARG A 200 8.91 -11.26 3.72
C ARG A 200 7.67 -12.03 4.16
N LYS A 201 7.07 -11.65 5.29
CA LYS A 201 5.83 -12.28 5.79
C LYS A 201 4.66 -12.09 4.82
N ILE A 202 4.51 -10.89 4.24
CA ILE A 202 3.46 -10.62 3.25
C ILE A 202 3.74 -11.39 1.96
N CYS A 203 4.98 -11.40 1.46
CA CYS A 203 5.35 -12.17 0.28
C CYS A 203 5.05 -13.67 0.47
N ALA A 204 5.33 -14.23 1.64
CA ALA A 204 5.00 -15.62 1.95
C ALA A 204 3.49 -15.89 1.92
N ALA A 205 2.67 -14.96 2.41
CA ALA A 205 1.20 -15.05 2.33
C ALA A 205 0.72 -15.04 0.87
N VAL A 206 1.19 -14.07 0.07
CA VAL A 206 0.87 -13.95 -1.36
C VAL A 206 1.26 -15.23 -2.12
N ALA A 207 2.46 -15.76 -1.85
CA ALA A 207 2.91 -17.00 -2.48
C ALA A 207 2.04 -18.21 -2.08
N THR A 208 1.67 -18.31 -0.80
CA THR A 208 0.79 -19.39 -0.33
C THR A 208 -0.58 -19.32 -1.01
N GLU A 209 -1.13 -18.13 -1.17
CA GLU A 209 -2.44 -17.96 -1.81
C GLU A 209 -2.40 -18.24 -3.31
N ARG A 210 -1.31 -17.87 -3.99
CA ARG A 210 -1.15 -18.09 -5.44
C ARG A 210 -0.79 -19.53 -5.80
N TYR A 211 0.09 -20.17 -5.03
CA TYR A 211 0.65 -21.49 -5.37
C TYR A 211 0.17 -22.63 -4.46
N GLY A 212 -0.39 -22.32 -3.29
CA GLY A 212 -0.86 -23.32 -2.33
C GLY A 212 -2.08 -24.15 -2.76
N ALA A 213 -2.66 -23.88 -3.95
CA ALA A 213 -3.69 -24.71 -4.57
C ALA A 213 -3.17 -25.70 -5.61
N ALA A 214 -1.88 -25.66 -5.97
CA ALA A 214 -1.27 -26.57 -6.92
C ALA A 214 -0.12 -27.33 -6.27
N ALA A 215 -0.43 -28.46 -5.62
CA ALA A 215 0.58 -29.51 -5.54
C ALA A 215 0.95 -29.88 -6.99
N PRO A 216 2.24 -29.95 -7.36
CA PRO A 216 2.62 -30.47 -8.66
C PRO A 216 2.06 -31.89 -8.81
N PRO A 217 1.59 -32.31 -9.99
CA PRO A 217 1.22 -33.70 -10.19
C PRO A 217 2.44 -34.55 -9.85
N THR A 218 2.29 -35.41 -8.85
CA THR A 218 3.27 -36.43 -8.53
C THR A 218 3.38 -37.30 -9.79
N ILE A 219 4.44 -37.08 -10.58
CA ILE A 219 4.80 -38.04 -11.62
C ILE A 219 5.32 -39.25 -10.85
N PHE A 220 4.48 -40.28 -10.80
CA PHE A 220 4.92 -41.63 -10.47
C PHE A 220 5.67 -42.15 -11.70
N ASP A 221 6.99 -42.12 -11.69
CA ASP A 221 7.81 -42.96 -12.55
C ASP A 221 8.29 -44.17 -11.75
N GLY A 222 7.50 -45.22 -11.83
CA GLY A 222 7.94 -46.54 -11.39
C GLY A 222 9.05 -47.06 -12.29
N SER A 223 10.23 -47.27 -11.70
CA SER A 223 11.14 -48.40 -11.96
C SER A 223 12.27 -48.40 -10.94
#